data_AF-A0A425WHT5-F1
#
_entry.id   AF-A0A425WHT5-F1
#
_cell.length_a   1.000
_cell.length_b   1.000
_cell.length_c   1.000
_cell.angle_alpha   90.00
_cell.angle_beta   90.00
_cell.angle_gamma   90.00
#
_symmetry.space_group_name_H-M   'P 1'
#
loop_
_entity.id
_entity.type
_entity.pdbx_description
1 polymer ?
#
loop_
_entity_poly.entity_id
_entity_poly.type
_entity_poly.pdbx_seq_one_letter_code
_entity_poly.pdbx_strand_id
1 'polypeptide(L)'
;MEEHSGIIVDDLYFARVLLHVRGHITEDVGELSKASIYIKDSFQGKLVPSHLDFDRKNRTFHIVYHVLAANADYPIETGDYYLRLKNHGKRYYSYLTESLRETEKDGKLKYIPTEEEFRTGDYDPAPYEFELTKNTAKHGTETFNMYSMMDLDEDTLYFRVIYIPLLEDMGILYNTKQRFIEWKTNMRKAFNPFKESILIKYFNRCQKKRKQLREAGAKPTILFASGSRATISGNEGFIYDRMKERDLLKNYNVLFNFKENINLRYGALGSFKFTKQLAMSDIILIDDFLPFVYKFDYPKDVKFVQVWHACGAFKTVGLEREGKPGAPKTNTRVHKCYTHMPVSSEHSGRHNAEAFGLPEKVFLPIGVPRTDIFFDEEYKKNMVDKLRNEFPIIKQRNKVYLYAPTFRGRNAHDARFPMERIDWKKWGAFLKERNELLIVKMHPFVTREIPIPEEYKEYILDFSKYREVNDILFIADVMITDYSSVMYEYSLLRRPMYFFAFDQRMYENSRDFYEPYEQTVPSTSVIYKTFPALLHALENTDDYDYDALDRFVKKNFKYTDGKSTDRFIDQVILK
;
A
#
# COMPACT_ATOMS: atom_id res chain seq x y z
N MET A 1 27.27 -20.58 2.07
CA MET A 1 27.10 -19.66 3.21
C MET A 1 28.06 -18.52 2.96
N GLU A 2 27.57 -17.39 2.47
CA GLU A 2 28.40 -16.19 2.38
C GLU A 2 28.67 -15.73 3.83
N GLU A 3 29.94 -15.60 4.22
CA GLU A 3 30.29 -14.98 5.49
C GLU A 3 29.83 -13.52 5.42
N HIS A 4 28.70 -13.21 6.07
CA HIS A 4 28.20 -11.85 6.12
C HIS A 4 29.25 -10.94 6.77
N SER A 5 29.79 -9.99 6.01
CA SER A 5 30.60 -8.89 6.56
C SER A 5 29.68 -8.00 7.41
N GLY A 6 29.80 -8.03 8.75
CA GLY A 6 28.85 -7.32 9.59
C GLY A 6 28.95 -7.55 11.10
N ILE A 7 27.89 -7.14 11.79
CA ILE A 7 27.68 -7.34 13.22
C ILE A 7 26.90 -8.63 13.40
N ILE A 8 27.45 -9.61 14.13
CA ILE A 8 26.72 -10.81 14.53
C ILE A 8 26.25 -10.61 15.96
N VAL A 9 24.95 -10.76 16.19
CA VAL A 9 24.33 -10.71 17.52
C VAL A 9 24.27 -12.13 18.05
N ASP A 10 24.99 -12.36 19.14
CA ASP A 10 25.14 -13.66 19.80
C ASP A 10 24.11 -13.85 20.91
N ASP A 11 23.67 -12.76 21.53
CA ASP A 11 22.70 -12.76 22.63
C ASP A 11 21.97 -11.40 22.68
N LEU A 12 20.67 -11.44 22.93
CA LEU A 12 19.80 -10.27 23.01
C LEU A 12 18.70 -10.50 24.03
N TYR A 13 18.62 -9.60 25.02
CA TYR A 13 17.61 -9.70 26.06
C TYR A 13 17.26 -8.36 26.68
N PHE A 14 16.14 -8.33 27.38
CA PHE A 14 15.70 -7.18 28.15
C PHE A 14 15.97 -7.35 29.64
N ALA A 15 16.51 -6.30 30.25
CA ALA A 15 16.58 -6.17 31.70
C ALA A 15 15.89 -4.86 32.11
N ARG A 16 14.63 -4.96 32.55
CA ARG A 16 13.77 -3.78 32.78
C ARG A 16 13.69 -2.94 31.49
N VAL A 17 13.96 -1.64 31.56
CA VAL A 17 13.91 -0.68 30.44
C VAL A 17 15.21 -0.63 29.63
N LEU A 18 16.09 -1.61 29.81
CA LEU A 18 17.38 -1.72 29.14
C LEU A 18 17.35 -2.89 28.15
N LEU A 19 17.58 -2.60 26.88
CA LEU A 19 17.86 -3.61 25.87
C LEU A 19 19.36 -3.90 25.88
N HIS A 20 19.72 -5.14 26.16
CA HIS A 20 21.09 -5.63 26.08
C HIS A 20 21.32 -6.35 24.76
N VAL A 21 22.41 -6.01 24.08
CA VAL A 21 22.83 -6.66 22.83
C VAL A 21 24.29 -7.08 22.97
N ARG A 22 24.56 -8.37 22.82
CA ARG A 22 25.92 -8.92 22.79
C ARG A 22 26.18 -9.54 21.44
N GLY A 23 27.41 -9.43 20.98
CA GLY A 23 27.77 -9.90 19.67
C GLY A 23 29.25 -9.81 19.36
N HIS A 24 29.59 -10.11 18.12
CA HIS A 24 30.92 -9.93 17.57
C HIS A 24 30.89 -9.31 16.17
N ILE A 25 32.05 -8.82 15.72
CA ILE A 25 32.20 -8.19 14.41
C ILE A 25 33.11 -9.05 13.54
N THR A 26 32.67 -9.34 12.32
CA THR A 26 33.38 -10.29 11.44
C THR A 26 34.66 -9.71 10.83
N GLU A 27 34.80 -8.37 10.81
CA GLU A 27 35.97 -7.63 10.28
C GLU A 27 36.68 -6.80 11.36
N ASP A 28 37.96 -6.48 11.17
CA ASP A 28 38.64 -5.49 12.03
C ASP A 28 38.14 -4.08 11.66
N VAL A 29 37.37 -3.50 12.58
CA VAL A 29 36.78 -2.17 12.43
C VAL A 29 37.50 -1.12 13.26
N GLY A 30 38.66 -1.41 13.87
CA GLY A 30 39.38 -0.47 14.73
C GLY A 30 38.64 -0.13 16.03
N GLU A 31 38.95 1.02 16.62
CA GLU A 31 38.27 1.46 17.85
C GLU A 31 36.82 1.89 17.59
N LEU A 32 35.93 1.47 18.50
CA LEU A 32 34.52 1.82 18.47
C LEU A 32 34.21 2.86 19.54
N SER A 33 33.54 3.92 19.10
CA SER A 33 32.91 4.87 20.02
C SER A 33 31.45 4.51 20.20
N LYS A 34 30.81 5.02 21.26
CA LYS A 34 29.35 4.92 21.41
C LYS A 34 28.60 5.45 20.18
N ALA A 35 29.15 6.43 19.46
CA ALA A 35 28.53 6.95 18.24
C ALA A 35 28.67 6.01 17.03
N SER A 36 29.54 5.00 17.09
CA SER A 36 29.82 4.08 15.98
C SER A 36 28.71 3.03 15.84
N ILE A 37 28.19 2.47 16.94
CA ILE A 37 27.07 1.52 16.94
C ILE A 37 25.82 2.18 17.48
N TYR A 38 24.72 2.11 16.74
CA TYR A 38 23.49 2.80 17.11
C TYR A 38 22.27 2.04 16.61
N ILE A 39 21.17 2.18 17.34
CA ILE A 39 19.86 1.80 16.84
C ILE A 39 19.30 3.03 16.11
N LYS A 40 18.86 2.84 14.87
CA LYS A 40 18.25 3.93 14.11
C LYS A 40 16.97 3.42 13.47
N ASP A 41 15.89 4.15 13.73
CA ASP A 41 14.72 4.06 12.87
C ASP A 41 14.97 4.88 11.61
N SER A 42 14.40 4.38 10.53
CA SER A 42 14.28 5.04 9.25
C SER A 42 13.93 6.54 9.40
N PHE A 43 13.09 6.98 10.36
CA PHE A 43 12.56 8.34 10.43
C PHE A 43 13.48 9.41 11.04
N GLN A 44 13.66 9.53 12.37
CA GLN A 44 14.33 10.72 12.95
C GLN A 44 15.19 10.52 14.23
N GLY A 45 15.33 9.31 14.77
CA GLY A 45 16.13 9.05 15.97
C GLY A 45 17.35 8.18 15.72
N LYS A 46 18.55 8.68 16.05
CA LYS A 46 19.74 7.84 16.28
C LYS A 46 19.83 7.60 17.78
N LEU A 47 19.44 6.40 18.21
CA LEU A 47 19.66 5.99 19.60
C LEU A 47 21.10 5.49 19.75
N VAL A 48 21.88 6.31 20.43
CA VAL A 48 23.23 5.98 20.86
C VAL A 48 23.12 5.13 22.13
N PRO A 49 23.93 4.09 22.28
CA PRO A 49 23.89 3.27 23.47
C PRO A 49 24.30 4.04 24.73
N SER A 50 23.64 3.76 25.84
CA SER A 50 24.02 4.28 27.15
C SER A 50 25.34 3.66 27.61
N HIS A 51 25.60 2.41 27.22
CA HIS A 51 26.82 1.68 27.51
C HIS A 51 27.33 0.91 26.29
N LEU A 52 28.65 0.93 26.07
CA LEU A 52 29.35 0.13 25.07
C LEU A 52 30.62 -0.39 25.74
N ASP A 53 30.74 -1.70 25.82
CA ASP A 53 31.98 -2.42 26.12
C ASP A 53 32.42 -3.14 24.84
N PHE A 54 33.68 -2.99 24.44
CA PHE A 54 34.20 -3.57 23.20
C PHE A 54 35.59 -4.15 23.43
N ASP A 55 35.69 -5.48 23.36
CA ASP A 55 36.95 -6.19 23.38
C ASP A 55 37.50 -6.30 21.97
N ARG A 56 38.47 -5.45 21.65
CA ARG A 56 39.11 -5.42 20.34
C ARG A 56 39.84 -6.73 19.99
N LYS A 57 40.38 -7.45 20.97
CA LYS A 57 41.17 -8.66 20.73
C LYS A 57 40.27 -9.80 20.28
N ASN A 58 39.12 -9.93 20.92
CA ASN A 58 38.13 -10.96 20.59
C ASN A 58 37.04 -10.48 19.62
N ARG A 59 37.04 -9.18 19.29
CA ARG A 59 36.06 -8.49 18.44
C ARG A 59 34.62 -8.61 18.95
N THR A 60 34.46 -8.80 20.25
CA THR A 60 33.17 -8.93 20.91
C THR A 60 32.73 -7.60 21.50
N PHE A 61 31.42 -7.36 21.53
CA PHE A 61 30.83 -6.17 22.15
C PHE A 61 29.68 -6.54 23.08
N HIS A 62 29.47 -5.69 24.09
CA HIS A 62 28.25 -5.63 24.86
C HIS A 62 27.72 -4.20 24.87
N ILE A 63 26.47 -4.06 24.44
CA ILE A 63 25.83 -2.76 24.28
C ILE A 63 24.53 -2.74 25.06
N VAL A 64 24.25 -1.58 25.65
CA VAL A 64 23.01 -1.34 26.39
C VAL A 64 22.32 -0.10 25.85
N TYR A 65 21.03 -0.24 25.56
CA TYR A 65 20.15 0.85 25.14
C TYR A 65 19.08 1.10 26.18
N HIS A 66 18.92 2.37 26.60
CA HIS A 66 17.82 2.76 27.48
C HIS A 66 16.60 3.16 26.65
N VAL A 67 15.64 2.25 26.51
CA VAL A 67 14.55 2.42 25.53
C VAL A 67 13.50 3.47 25.95
N LEU A 68 13.44 3.81 27.24
CA LEU A 68 12.53 4.84 27.76
C LEU A 68 13.12 6.25 27.89
N ALA A 69 14.42 6.43 27.61
CA ALA A 69 15.10 7.73 27.74
C ALA A 69 15.76 8.14 26.41
N ALA A 70 15.24 7.59 25.31
CA ALA A 70 15.79 7.77 23.98
C ALA A 70 15.58 9.21 23.45
N ASN A 71 14.52 9.89 23.91
CA ASN A 71 14.05 11.18 23.39
C ASN A 71 13.77 12.19 24.52
N ALA A 72 14.79 12.77 25.16
CA ALA A 72 14.58 13.74 26.25
C ALA A 72 13.64 13.20 27.37
N ASP A 73 13.95 12.00 27.86
CA ASP A 73 13.18 11.25 28.87
C ASP A 73 11.80 10.71 28.42
N TYR A 74 11.53 10.69 27.12
CA TYR A 74 10.38 9.98 26.53
C TYR A 74 10.76 8.61 25.93
N PRO A 75 9.81 7.66 25.89
CA PRO A 75 9.97 6.40 25.18
C PRO A 75 10.32 6.59 23.71
N ILE A 76 11.07 5.64 23.17
CA ILE A 76 11.30 5.52 21.74
C ILE A 76 9.96 5.39 20.99
N GLU A 77 9.81 6.06 19.85
CA GLU A 77 8.55 6.13 19.12
C GLU A 77 8.13 4.78 18.50
N THR A 78 6.88 4.67 18.08
CA THR A 78 6.39 3.50 17.33
C THR A 78 7.08 3.43 15.97
N GLY A 79 7.78 2.34 15.67
CA GLY A 79 8.59 2.23 14.45
C GLY A 79 9.34 0.90 14.31
N ASP A 80 10.04 0.72 13.18
CA ASP A 80 10.97 -0.39 12.98
C ASP A 80 12.41 0.15 13.06
N TYR A 81 13.23 -0.42 13.95
CA TYR A 81 14.53 0.10 14.36
C TYR A 81 15.64 -0.89 14.04
N TYR A 82 16.65 -0.47 13.27
CA TYR A 82 17.75 -1.36 12.88
C TYR A 82 19.00 -1.07 13.72
N LEU A 83 19.69 -2.13 14.14
CA LEU A 83 21.02 -2.01 14.72
C LEU A 83 22.04 -1.79 13.60
N ARG A 84 22.83 -0.71 13.70
CA ARG A 84 23.75 -0.29 12.65
C ARG A 84 25.10 0.06 13.24
N LEU A 85 26.16 -0.28 12.52
CA LEU A 85 27.52 0.21 12.77
C LEU A 85 27.93 1.10 11.61
N LYS A 86 28.40 2.30 11.93
CA LYS A 86 29.06 3.20 10.97
C LYS A 86 30.46 3.49 11.47
N ASN A 87 31.47 3.11 10.69
CA ASN A 87 32.84 3.49 10.96
C ASN A 87 33.60 3.87 9.68
N HIS A 88 34.39 4.94 9.73
CA HIS A 88 35.17 5.46 8.58
C HIS A 88 34.41 5.55 7.24
N GLY A 89 33.11 5.86 7.27
CA GLY A 89 32.26 5.97 6.07
C GLY A 89 31.66 4.65 5.57
N LYS A 90 32.13 3.48 6.08
CA LYS A 90 31.50 2.18 5.85
C LYS A 90 30.32 1.96 6.79
N ARG A 91 29.29 1.24 6.31
CA ARG A 91 28.10 0.86 7.07
C ARG A 91 28.00 -0.65 7.12
N TYR A 92 27.76 -1.18 8.31
CA TYR A 92 27.58 -2.61 8.55
C TYR A 92 26.16 -2.86 9.06
N TYR A 93 25.64 -4.03 8.70
CA TYR A 93 24.31 -4.52 9.05
C TYR A 93 24.44 -5.58 10.16
N SER A 94 23.38 -5.77 10.95
CA SER A 94 23.32 -6.74 12.05
C SER A 94 22.57 -8.00 11.66
N TYR A 95 23.10 -9.16 12.04
CA TYR A 95 22.55 -10.50 11.76
C TYR A 95 22.45 -11.29 13.08
N LEU A 96 21.53 -12.27 13.17
CA LEU A 96 21.46 -13.20 14.31
C LEU A 96 22.33 -14.45 14.06
N THR A 97 22.92 -15.01 15.13
CA THR A 97 23.53 -16.35 15.10
C THR A 97 22.51 -17.46 14.80
N GLU A 98 22.97 -18.59 14.28
CA GLU A 98 22.11 -19.73 13.88
C GLU A 98 21.28 -20.26 15.06
N SER A 99 21.84 -20.35 16.26
CA SER A 99 21.11 -20.75 17.47
C SER A 99 19.97 -19.81 17.85
N LEU A 100 20.11 -18.51 17.60
CA LEU A 100 19.04 -17.52 17.81
C LEU A 100 18.01 -17.53 16.66
N ARG A 101 18.40 -17.95 15.46
CA ARG A 101 17.49 -18.13 14.32
C ARG A 101 16.58 -19.35 14.52
N GLU A 102 17.11 -20.42 15.09
CA GLU A 102 16.35 -21.66 15.32
C GLU A 102 15.26 -21.52 16.39
N THR A 103 15.44 -20.64 17.38
CA THR A 103 14.43 -20.28 18.38
C THR A 103 13.27 -19.43 17.83
N GLU A 104 13.37 -18.90 16.61
CA GLU A 104 12.31 -18.14 15.91
C GLU A 104 11.44 -18.98 14.96
N LYS A 105 11.69 -20.30 14.82
CA LYS A 105 10.96 -21.15 13.86
C LYS A 105 9.43 -21.08 14.11
N ASP A 106 8.72 -20.68 13.05
CA ASP A 106 7.26 -20.50 12.92
C ASP A 106 6.67 -19.11 13.22
N GLY A 107 7.49 -18.08 13.47
CA GLY A 107 7.04 -16.67 13.46
C GLY A 107 6.04 -16.30 14.56
N LYS A 108 5.91 -17.15 15.60
CA LYS A 108 5.19 -16.88 16.85
C LYS A 108 5.81 -17.69 17.99
N LEU A 109 6.19 -17.02 19.08
CA LEU A 109 6.15 -17.62 20.41
C LEU A 109 5.20 -16.80 21.28
N LYS A 110 4.23 -17.48 21.89
CA LYS A 110 3.31 -16.97 22.90
C LYS A 110 3.60 -17.76 24.17
N TYR A 111 4.22 -17.14 25.16
CA TYR A 111 4.21 -17.63 26.54
C TYR A 111 3.53 -16.57 27.39
N ILE A 112 2.39 -16.91 28.02
CA ILE A 112 1.71 -16.05 28.98
C ILE A 112 1.98 -16.69 30.35
N PRO A 113 2.83 -16.09 31.21
CA PRO A 113 3.16 -16.68 32.50
C PRO A 113 1.96 -16.66 33.44
N THR A 114 1.91 -17.63 34.34
CA THR A 114 0.95 -17.69 35.43
C THR A 114 1.28 -16.64 36.51
N GLU A 115 0.29 -16.29 37.34
CA GLU A 115 0.41 -15.26 38.38
C GLU A 115 1.50 -15.57 39.44
N GLU A 116 1.86 -16.86 39.58
CA GLU A 116 2.87 -17.37 40.51
C GLU A 116 4.31 -17.23 39.98
N GLU A 117 4.52 -17.44 38.67
CA GLU A 117 5.81 -17.24 37.98
C GLU A 117 6.21 -15.76 37.95
N PHE A 118 5.22 -14.86 37.78
CA PHE A 118 5.44 -13.41 37.82
C PHE A 118 5.92 -12.92 39.20
N ARG A 119 5.47 -13.57 40.29
CA ARG A 119 5.85 -13.21 41.66
C ARG A 119 7.22 -13.71 42.09
N THR A 120 7.66 -14.84 41.53
CA THR A 120 8.91 -15.50 41.90
C THR A 120 10.10 -15.04 41.06
N GLY A 121 9.84 -14.39 39.92
CA GLY A 121 10.89 -13.94 38.99
C GLY A 121 11.52 -15.08 38.20
N ASP A 122 10.89 -16.25 38.22
CA ASP A 122 11.35 -17.47 37.56
C ASP A 122 10.44 -17.74 36.34
N TYR A 123 10.41 -16.79 35.41
CA TYR A 123 9.83 -16.96 34.08
C TYR A 123 10.88 -16.58 33.03
N ASP A 124 10.85 -17.27 31.89
CA ASP A 124 11.56 -16.87 30.69
C ASP A 124 10.62 -15.90 29.92
N PRO A 125 10.73 -14.57 30.09
CA PRO A 125 10.12 -13.67 29.12
C PRO A 125 10.79 -14.06 27.81
N ALA A 126 10.03 -14.46 26.77
CA ALA A 126 10.63 -14.75 25.48
C ALA A 126 11.68 -13.65 25.20
N PRO A 127 12.99 -13.96 25.17
CA PRO A 127 14.05 -12.99 25.51
C PRO A 127 14.07 -11.76 24.59
N TYR A 128 13.33 -11.85 23.49
CA TYR A 128 13.20 -10.92 22.41
C TYR A 128 11.92 -10.06 22.45
N GLU A 129 11.03 -10.26 23.42
CA GLU A 129 9.82 -9.46 23.63
C GLU A 129 9.91 -8.69 24.95
N PHE A 130 9.55 -7.41 24.89
CA PHE A 130 9.42 -6.55 26.05
C PHE A 130 8.08 -5.85 26.03
N GLU A 131 7.27 -6.09 27.05
CA GLU A 131 6.04 -5.35 27.33
C GLU A 131 6.21 -4.57 28.64
N LEU A 132 5.93 -3.27 28.58
CA LEU A 132 5.81 -2.41 29.73
C LEU A 132 4.46 -1.71 29.73
N THR A 133 3.70 -1.98 30.78
CA THR A 133 2.35 -1.45 30.95
C THR A 133 2.31 -0.61 32.22
N LYS A 134 2.11 0.71 32.07
CA LYS A 134 2.02 1.65 33.20
C LYS A 134 0.55 2.00 33.44
N ASN A 135 -0.02 1.41 34.48
CA ASN A 135 -1.37 1.75 34.94
C ASN A 135 -1.35 3.02 35.77
N THR A 136 -2.03 4.07 35.29
CA THR A 136 -2.31 5.23 36.13
C THR A 136 -3.71 5.07 36.72
N ALA A 137 -3.82 5.06 38.05
CA ALA A 137 -5.06 4.78 38.77
C ALA A 137 -6.26 5.71 38.45
N LYS A 138 -6.07 6.74 37.63
CA LYS A 138 -7.10 7.73 37.27
C LYS A 138 -7.31 7.96 35.76
N HIS A 139 -6.40 7.57 34.86
CA HIS A 139 -6.41 8.10 33.48
C HIS A 139 -6.07 7.09 32.36
N GLY A 140 -6.05 5.80 32.67
CA GLY A 140 -5.80 4.74 31.68
C GLY A 140 -4.38 4.18 31.74
N THR A 141 -4.03 3.44 30.70
CA THR A 141 -2.83 2.59 30.64
C THR A 141 -1.96 3.03 29.48
N GLU A 142 -0.70 3.38 29.76
CA GLU A 142 0.34 3.50 28.72
C GLU A 142 0.92 2.11 28.48
N THR A 143 1.04 1.72 27.21
CA THR A 143 1.61 0.43 26.83
C THR A 143 2.78 0.67 25.88
N PHE A 144 3.92 0.05 26.19
CA PHE A 144 5.11 0.06 25.37
C PHE A 144 5.50 -1.40 25.10
N ASN A 145 5.47 -1.79 23.82
CA ASN A 145 5.86 -3.13 23.38
C ASN A 145 7.05 -3.03 22.42
N MET A 146 8.07 -3.84 22.61
CA MET A 146 9.16 -4.01 21.66
C MET A 146 9.38 -5.47 21.32
N TYR A 147 9.47 -5.76 20.02
CA TYR A 147 9.67 -7.09 19.47
C TYR A 147 10.96 -7.10 18.66
N SER A 148 11.88 -8.01 18.95
CA SER A 148 12.94 -8.34 18.00
C SER A 148 12.35 -9.09 16.82
N MET A 149 12.81 -8.80 15.61
CA MET A 149 12.34 -9.38 14.36
C MET A 149 13.52 -9.53 13.38
N MET A 150 13.36 -10.40 12.38
CA MET A 150 14.30 -10.52 11.26
C MET A 150 13.71 -10.00 9.94
N ASP A 151 14.49 -9.21 9.20
CA ASP A 151 14.26 -8.89 7.79
C ASP A 151 14.64 -10.12 6.96
N LEU A 152 13.62 -10.79 6.40
CA LEU A 152 13.77 -12.06 5.69
C LEU A 152 14.52 -11.95 4.35
N ASP A 153 14.65 -10.74 3.78
CA ASP A 153 15.33 -10.53 2.49
C ASP A 153 16.82 -10.26 2.68
N GLU A 154 17.21 -9.58 3.76
CA GLU A 154 18.60 -9.24 4.04
C GLU A 154 19.22 -10.07 5.17
N ASP A 155 18.45 -10.94 5.83
CA ASP A 155 18.81 -11.65 7.05
C ASP A 155 19.19 -10.70 8.21
N THR A 156 18.63 -9.49 8.24
CA THR A 156 19.04 -8.45 9.20
C THR A 156 18.11 -8.31 10.39
N LEU A 157 18.69 -8.11 11.57
CA LEU A 157 17.97 -7.86 12.81
C LEU A 157 17.35 -6.45 12.85
N TYR A 158 16.08 -6.36 13.23
CA TYR A 158 15.41 -5.09 13.55
C TYR A 158 14.44 -5.24 14.73
N PHE A 159 14.11 -4.13 15.39
CA PHE A 159 13.18 -4.06 16.51
C PHE A 159 11.90 -3.34 16.11
N ARG A 160 10.74 -3.96 16.29
CA ARG A 160 9.45 -3.29 16.14
C ARG A 160 9.00 -2.74 17.49
N VAL A 161 8.84 -1.43 17.57
CA VAL A 161 8.30 -0.74 18.75
C VAL A 161 6.85 -0.36 18.50
N ILE A 162 6.00 -0.59 19.49
CA ILE A 162 4.60 -0.13 19.56
C ILE A 162 4.44 0.61 20.89
N TYR A 163 4.42 1.93 20.83
CA TYR A 163 4.13 2.81 21.96
C TYR A 163 2.73 3.39 21.82
N ILE A 164 1.89 3.18 22.83
CA ILE A 164 0.52 3.70 22.95
C ILE A 164 0.53 4.71 24.11
N PRO A 165 0.57 6.02 23.81
CA PRO A 165 0.59 7.05 24.85
C PRO A 165 -0.77 7.16 25.56
N LEU A 166 -0.74 7.69 26.78
CA LEU A 166 -1.95 8.06 27.50
C LEU A 166 -2.69 9.15 26.70
N LEU A 167 -3.98 8.96 26.45
CA LEU A 167 -4.82 10.07 26.00
C LEU A 167 -4.97 11.04 27.18
N GLU A 168 -4.42 12.25 27.08
CA GLU A 168 -4.65 13.32 28.05
C GLU A 168 -6.15 13.54 28.25
N ASP A 169 -6.63 13.38 29.48
CA ASP A 169 -8.05 13.35 29.75
C ASP A 169 -8.58 14.73 30.20
N MET A 170 -9.52 15.28 29.42
CA MET A 170 -10.48 16.29 29.84
C MET A 170 -11.44 15.67 30.87
N GLY A 171 -10.94 15.45 32.08
CA GLY A 171 -11.61 14.78 33.17
C GLY A 171 -12.88 15.49 33.64
N ILE A 172 -13.90 14.70 34.00
CA ILE A 172 -15.32 15.03 34.30
C ILE A 172 -16.24 14.99 33.07
N LEU A 173 -15.82 15.52 31.92
CA LEU A 173 -16.57 15.33 30.66
C LEU A 173 -16.42 13.91 30.11
N TYR A 174 -15.34 13.20 30.42
CA TYR A 174 -15.04 11.88 29.86
C TYR A 174 -15.98 10.75 30.31
N ASN A 175 -16.40 10.69 31.57
CA ASN A 175 -17.23 9.59 32.07
C ASN A 175 -18.69 9.67 31.61
N THR A 176 -19.24 10.88 31.51
CA THR A 176 -20.55 11.15 30.89
C THR A 176 -20.47 10.96 29.38
N LYS A 177 -19.36 11.35 28.74
CA LYS A 177 -19.13 11.16 27.32
C LYS A 177 -18.90 9.68 26.96
N GLN A 178 -18.30 8.86 27.82
CA GLN A 178 -18.17 7.41 27.63
C GLN A 178 -19.50 6.70 27.79
N ARG A 179 -20.27 6.98 28.87
CA ARG A 179 -21.65 6.45 28.98
C ARG A 179 -22.54 6.93 27.84
N PHE A 180 -22.34 8.16 27.36
CA PHE A 180 -23.01 8.68 26.17
C PHE A 180 -22.51 8.04 24.88
N ILE A 181 -21.22 7.71 24.75
CA ILE A 181 -20.63 7.00 23.61
C ILE A 181 -21.11 5.55 23.60
N GLU A 182 -21.12 4.86 24.73
CA GLU A 182 -21.65 3.51 24.92
C GLU A 182 -23.16 3.49 24.66
N TRP A 183 -23.93 4.42 25.24
CA TRP A 183 -25.34 4.58 24.95
C TRP A 183 -25.57 4.89 23.47
N LYS A 184 -24.80 5.82 22.87
CA LYS A 184 -24.85 6.14 21.43
C LYS A 184 -24.41 4.95 20.57
N THR A 185 -23.52 4.10 21.05
CA THR A 185 -23.03 2.90 20.34
C THR A 185 -24.04 1.77 20.43
N ASN A 186 -24.69 1.59 21.59
CA ASN A 186 -25.78 0.64 21.80
C ASN A 186 -27.05 1.09 21.07
N MET A 187 -27.39 2.37 21.13
CA MET A 187 -28.41 3.00 20.30
C MET A 187 -28.07 2.84 18.81
N ARG A 188 -26.82 3.04 18.39
CA ARG A 188 -26.41 2.74 16.99
C ARG A 188 -26.56 1.26 16.65
N LYS A 189 -26.19 0.33 17.55
CA LYS A 189 -26.37 -1.11 17.34
C LYS A 189 -27.84 -1.53 17.23
N ALA A 190 -28.75 -0.86 17.94
CA ALA A 190 -30.20 -1.10 17.86
C ALA A 190 -30.90 -0.33 16.72
N PHE A 191 -30.47 0.89 16.43
CA PHE A 191 -31.08 1.79 15.44
C PHE A 191 -30.54 1.58 14.02
N ASN A 192 -29.32 1.06 13.86
CA ASN A 192 -28.76 0.74 12.54
C ASN A 192 -29.57 -0.34 11.82
N PRO A 193 -29.93 -1.48 12.44
CA PRO A 193 -30.80 -2.48 11.81
C PRO A 193 -32.18 -1.91 11.45
N PHE A 194 -32.77 -1.08 12.32
CA PHE A 194 -34.04 -0.42 12.04
C PHE A 194 -33.95 0.56 10.86
N LYS A 195 -32.97 1.45 10.86
CA LYS A 195 -32.71 2.38 9.75
C LYS A 195 -32.43 1.63 8.44
N GLU A 196 -31.65 0.56 8.49
CA GLU A 196 -31.35 -0.28 7.34
C GLU A 196 -32.63 -0.96 6.81
N SER A 197 -33.48 -1.48 7.69
CA SER A 197 -34.79 -2.03 7.31
C SER A 197 -35.69 -1.00 6.60
N ILE A 198 -35.66 0.27 7.05
CA ILE A 198 -36.41 1.36 6.40
C ILE A 198 -35.84 1.65 5.01
N LEU A 199 -34.52 1.73 4.89
CA LEU A 199 -33.87 1.94 3.59
C LEU A 199 -34.16 0.79 2.63
N ILE A 200 -34.14 -0.47 3.09
CA ILE A 200 -34.48 -1.64 2.27
C ILE A 200 -35.94 -1.60 1.81
N LYS A 201 -36.89 -1.29 2.71
CA LYS A 201 -38.30 -1.13 2.33
C LYS A 201 -38.49 0.01 1.32
N TYR A 202 -37.79 1.12 1.53
CA TYR A 202 -37.82 2.27 0.63
C TYR A 202 -37.20 1.94 -0.75
N PHE A 203 -36.09 1.22 -0.76
CA PHE A 203 -35.43 0.72 -1.96
C PHE A 203 -36.38 -0.17 -2.77
N ASN A 204 -36.99 -1.17 -2.13
CA ASN A 204 -37.95 -2.08 -2.78
C ASN A 204 -39.17 -1.33 -3.36
N ARG A 205 -39.66 -0.29 -2.66
CA ARG A 205 -40.73 0.58 -3.18
C ARG A 205 -40.28 1.36 -4.41
N CYS A 206 -39.08 1.92 -4.38
CA CYS A 206 -38.53 2.66 -5.52
C CYS A 206 -38.28 1.73 -6.72
N GLN A 207 -37.84 0.49 -6.51
CA GLN A 207 -37.68 -0.49 -7.58
C GLN A 207 -38.99 -0.81 -8.29
N LYS A 208 -40.08 -1.01 -7.54
CA LYS A 208 -41.42 -1.18 -8.15
C LYS A 208 -41.79 0.02 -9.02
N LYS A 209 -41.49 1.23 -8.55
CA LYS A 209 -41.70 2.47 -9.32
C LYS A 209 -40.81 2.53 -10.56
N ARG A 210 -39.53 2.14 -10.49
CA ARG A 210 -38.63 2.05 -11.65
C ARG A 210 -39.27 1.16 -12.71
N LYS A 211 -39.70 -0.05 -12.35
CA LYS A 211 -40.33 -1.00 -13.27
C LYS A 211 -41.56 -0.40 -13.97
N GLN A 212 -42.45 0.24 -13.21
CA GLN A 212 -43.63 0.93 -13.77
C GLN A 212 -43.24 2.03 -14.76
N LEU A 213 -42.21 2.83 -14.47
CA LEU A 213 -41.74 3.87 -15.39
C LEU A 213 -41.11 3.27 -16.66
N ARG A 214 -40.37 2.15 -16.53
CA ARG A 214 -39.81 1.41 -17.67
C ARG A 214 -40.93 0.88 -18.59
N GLU A 215 -41.97 0.29 -18.01
CA GLU A 215 -43.16 -0.19 -18.73
C GLU A 215 -43.91 0.96 -19.41
N ALA A 216 -43.91 2.17 -18.81
CA ALA A 216 -44.49 3.38 -19.38
C ALA A 216 -43.58 4.08 -20.42
N GLY A 217 -42.47 3.47 -20.83
CA GLY A 217 -41.58 4.01 -21.88
C GLY A 217 -40.62 5.11 -21.43
N ALA A 218 -40.39 5.28 -20.11
CA ALA A 218 -39.35 6.20 -19.63
C ALA A 218 -37.97 5.79 -20.16
N LYS A 219 -37.01 6.72 -20.23
CA LYS A 219 -35.60 6.41 -20.57
C LYS A 219 -34.90 5.62 -19.46
N PRO A 220 -33.94 4.73 -19.79
CA PRO A 220 -33.20 3.99 -18.80
C PRO A 220 -32.31 4.94 -18.00
N THR A 221 -32.04 4.60 -16.74
CA THR A 221 -31.23 5.42 -15.84
C THR A 221 -29.87 4.78 -15.63
N ILE A 222 -28.80 5.56 -15.85
CA ILE A 222 -27.42 5.17 -15.58
C ILE A 222 -26.89 5.98 -14.40
N LEU A 223 -26.30 5.31 -13.42
CA LEU A 223 -25.72 5.91 -12.23
C LEU A 223 -24.23 5.63 -12.19
N PHE A 224 -23.43 6.69 -12.14
CA PHE A 224 -22.01 6.63 -11.82
C PHE A 224 -21.82 6.98 -10.33
N ALA A 225 -21.08 6.17 -9.60
CA ALA A 225 -20.92 6.35 -8.17
C ALA A 225 -19.57 5.86 -7.63
N SER A 226 -18.89 6.74 -6.89
CA SER A 226 -17.62 6.41 -6.24
C SER A 226 -17.61 6.78 -4.76
N GLY A 227 -16.93 5.95 -3.98
CA GLY A 227 -16.66 6.18 -2.57
C GLY A 227 -15.32 6.87 -2.29
N SER A 228 -14.45 6.99 -3.28
CA SER A 228 -13.06 7.43 -3.16
C SER A 228 -12.68 8.57 -4.12
N ARG A 229 -13.65 9.13 -4.85
CA ARG A 229 -13.48 10.25 -5.78
C ARG A 229 -14.53 11.34 -5.56
N ALA A 230 -14.09 12.59 -5.55
CA ALA A 230 -14.95 13.77 -5.42
C ALA A 230 -15.81 14.02 -6.67
N THR A 231 -15.28 13.64 -7.83
CA THR A 231 -15.84 13.90 -9.16
C THR A 231 -15.59 12.70 -10.06
N ILE A 232 -16.36 12.62 -11.14
CA ILE A 232 -16.18 11.58 -12.16
C ILE A 232 -14.78 11.67 -12.77
N SER A 233 -14.06 10.55 -12.77
CA SER A 233 -12.69 10.40 -13.29
C SER A 233 -12.35 8.91 -13.34
N GLY A 234 -11.14 8.55 -13.77
CA GLY A 234 -10.75 7.14 -13.95
C GLY A 234 -11.65 6.43 -14.95
N ASN A 235 -11.86 5.13 -14.79
CA ASN A 235 -12.64 4.31 -15.73
C ASN A 235 -14.07 4.86 -15.96
N GLU A 236 -14.74 5.35 -14.92
CA GLU A 236 -16.06 5.98 -15.04
C GLU A 236 -16.03 7.23 -15.93
N GLY A 237 -14.99 8.06 -15.82
CA GLY A 237 -14.77 9.24 -16.65
C GLY A 237 -14.60 8.88 -18.12
N PHE A 238 -13.70 7.94 -18.44
CA PHE A 238 -13.49 7.47 -19.81
C PHE A 238 -14.78 6.95 -20.46
N ILE A 239 -15.57 6.17 -19.71
CA ILE A 239 -16.86 5.67 -20.20
C ILE A 239 -17.82 6.84 -20.45
N TYR A 240 -17.97 7.76 -19.51
CA TYR A 240 -18.88 8.89 -19.63
C TYR A 240 -18.53 9.80 -20.82
N ASP A 241 -17.26 10.16 -20.96
CA ASP A 241 -16.78 11.02 -22.04
C ASP A 241 -16.96 10.34 -23.39
N ARG A 242 -16.65 9.04 -23.50
CA ARG A 242 -16.88 8.29 -24.74
C ARG A 242 -18.37 8.12 -25.07
N MET A 243 -19.23 7.93 -24.08
CA MET A 243 -20.69 7.94 -24.30
C MET A 243 -21.19 9.30 -24.79
N LYS A 244 -20.59 10.40 -24.33
CA LYS A 244 -20.88 11.76 -24.81
C LYS A 244 -20.44 11.96 -26.25
N GLU A 245 -19.22 11.55 -26.59
CA GLU A 245 -18.69 11.60 -27.96
C GLU A 245 -19.53 10.80 -28.95
N ARG A 246 -20.07 9.65 -28.52
CA ARG A 246 -20.96 8.80 -29.33
C ARG A 246 -22.43 9.24 -29.33
N ASP A 247 -22.75 10.40 -28.74
CA ASP A 247 -24.11 10.93 -28.61
C ASP A 247 -25.11 9.94 -27.98
N LEU A 248 -24.63 9.13 -27.03
CA LEU A 248 -25.43 8.10 -26.36
C LEU A 248 -26.16 8.63 -25.12
N LEU A 249 -25.62 9.67 -24.46
CA LEU A 249 -26.19 10.21 -23.22
C LEU A 249 -27.65 10.65 -23.36
N LYS A 250 -28.07 11.09 -24.56
CA LYS A 250 -29.47 11.48 -24.85
C LYS A 250 -30.47 10.33 -24.63
N ASN A 251 -30.01 9.08 -24.66
CA ASN A 251 -30.84 7.89 -24.49
C ASN A 251 -31.03 7.51 -23.02
N TYR A 252 -30.32 8.15 -22.09
CA TYR A 252 -30.32 7.79 -20.67
C TYR A 252 -30.64 8.98 -19.77
N ASN A 253 -31.25 8.70 -18.62
CA ASN A 253 -31.23 9.61 -17.48
C ASN A 253 -29.92 9.36 -16.71
N VAL A 254 -29.01 10.34 -16.72
CA VAL A 254 -27.68 10.18 -16.10
C VAL A 254 -27.67 10.74 -14.68
N LEU A 255 -27.22 9.94 -13.72
CA LEU A 255 -27.10 10.30 -12.32
C LEU A 255 -25.66 10.13 -11.83
N PHE A 256 -25.29 10.94 -10.84
CA PHE A 256 -23.98 10.91 -10.21
C PHE A 256 -24.11 10.83 -8.68
N ASN A 257 -23.22 10.08 -8.04
CA ASN A 257 -23.07 10.03 -6.59
C ASN A 257 -21.59 9.83 -6.18
N PHE A 258 -20.89 10.92 -5.93
CA PHE A 258 -19.46 10.91 -5.63
C PHE A 258 -19.17 11.33 -4.20
N LYS A 259 -18.13 10.72 -3.62
CA LYS A 259 -17.58 11.02 -2.30
C LYS A 259 -16.07 10.99 -2.35
N GLU A 260 -15.43 12.04 -1.84
CA GLU A 260 -13.97 12.16 -1.87
C GLU A 260 -13.24 11.08 -1.08
N ASN A 261 -13.86 10.56 -0.03
CA ASN A 261 -13.26 9.55 0.85
C ASN A 261 -14.31 8.58 1.38
N ILE A 262 -13.93 7.30 1.47
CA ILE A 262 -14.78 6.21 1.96
C ILE A 262 -15.26 6.45 3.39
N ASN A 263 -14.44 7.12 4.21
CA ASN A 263 -14.73 7.45 5.61
C ASN A 263 -15.84 8.48 5.79
N LEU A 264 -16.13 9.30 4.77
CA LEU A 264 -17.27 10.22 4.81
C LEU A 264 -18.56 9.41 4.90
N ARG A 265 -19.47 9.77 5.82
CA ARG A 265 -20.74 9.04 5.98
C ARG A 265 -21.89 9.83 5.36
N TYR A 266 -22.79 9.15 4.67
CA TYR A 266 -24.02 9.77 4.21
C TYR A 266 -24.86 10.21 5.43
N GLY A 267 -25.29 11.47 5.45
CA GLY A 267 -26.37 11.93 6.32
C GLY A 267 -27.68 11.19 6.05
N ALA A 268 -28.71 11.42 6.86
CA ALA A 268 -30.01 10.76 6.67
C ALA A 268 -30.60 11.02 5.27
N LEU A 269 -30.72 12.29 4.88
CA LEU A 269 -31.20 12.69 3.55
C LEU A 269 -30.32 12.14 2.42
N GLY A 270 -29.00 12.18 2.58
CA GLY A 270 -28.05 11.60 1.62
C GLY A 270 -28.23 10.09 1.46
N SER A 271 -28.50 9.38 2.56
CA SER A 271 -28.76 7.93 2.54
C SER A 271 -30.04 7.62 1.76
N PHE A 272 -31.14 8.35 2.00
CA PHE A 272 -32.38 8.16 1.24
C PHE A 272 -32.23 8.56 -0.24
N LYS A 273 -31.54 9.68 -0.53
CA LYS A 273 -31.24 10.10 -1.90
C LYS A 273 -30.46 9.02 -2.65
N PHE A 274 -29.37 8.51 -2.07
CA PHE A 274 -28.56 7.49 -2.71
C PHE A 274 -29.31 6.17 -2.87
N THR A 275 -30.10 5.77 -1.86
CA THR A 275 -30.98 4.60 -1.94
C THR A 275 -31.98 4.72 -3.09
N LYS A 276 -32.58 5.91 -3.28
CA LYS A 276 -33.46 6.18 -4.42
C LYS A 276 -32.70 6.09 -5.75
N GLN A 277 -31.52 6.69 -5.85
CA GLN A 277 -30.70 6.62 -7.06
C GLN A 277 -30.38 5.17 -7.42
N LEU A 278 -29.90 4.36 -6.47
CA LEU A 278 -29.63 2.93 -6.66
C LEU A 278 -30.87 2.16 -7.11
N ALA A 279 -32.01 2.36 -6.44
CA ALA A 279 -33.25 1.64 -6.74
C ALA A 279 -33.87 2.01 -8.10
N MET A 280 -33.64 3.25 -8.57
CA MET A 280 -34.20 3.79 -9.80
C MET A 280 -33.29 3.59 -11.02
N SER A 281 -32.07 3.11 -10.81
CA SER A 281 -31.09 2.90 -11.89
C SER A 281 -31.26 1.54 -12.56
N ASP A 282 -31.06 1.50 -13.87
CA ASP A 282 -31.02 0.29 -14.69
C ASP A 282 -29.58 -0.19 -14.88
N ILE A 283 -28.62 0.75 -14.90
CA ILE A 283 -27.18 0.49 -14.95
C ILE A 283 -26.51 1.28 -13.83
N ILE A 284 -25.73 0.61 -12.99
CA ILE A 284 -24.99 1.21 -11.87
C ILE A 284 -23.52 0.92 -12.08
N LEU A 285 -22.69 1.95 -12.20
CA LEU A 285 -21.24 1.85 -12.29
C LEU A 285 -20.63 2.31 -10.96
N ILE A 286 -19.66 1.53 -10.48
CA ILE A 286 -18.79 1.90 -9.37
C ILE A 286 -17.34 1.56 -9.72
N ASP A 287 -16.38 2.26 -9.13
CA ASP A 287 -14.95 2.09 -9.42
C ASP A 287 -14.12 1.47 -8.27
N ASP A 288 -14.71 1.33 -7.08
CA ASP A 288 -13.99 0.91 -5.88
C ASP A 288 -14.94 0.28 -4.83
N PHE A 289 -14.40 -0.09 -3.68
CA PHE A 289 -15.15 -0.58 -2.53
C PHE A 289 -16.11 0.49 -1.99
N LEU A 290 -17.42 0.29 -2.23
CA LEU A 290 -18.48 1.20 -1.76
C LEU A 290 -19.48 0.48 -0.83
N PRO A 291 -19.22 0.40 0.49
CA PRO A 291 -20.02 -0.38 1.45
C PRO A 291 -21.53 -0.15 1.42
N PHE A 292 -21.96 1.06 1.06
CA PHE A 292 -23.37 1.44 1.06
C PHE A 292 -24.19 0.63 0.05
N VAL A 293 -23.61 0.25 -1.09
CA VAL A 293 -24.34 -0.45 -2.17
C VAL A 293 -24.64 -1.89 -1.81
N TYR A 294 -23.83 -2.52 -0.96
CA TYR A 294 -24.00 -3.92 -0.57
C TYR A 294 -25.20 -4.13 0.35
N LYS A 295 -25.94 -3.08 0.74
CA LYS A 295 -27.11 -3.18 1.62
C LYS A 295 -28.37 -3.71 0.95
N PHE A 296 -28.37 -3.79 -0.37
CA PHE A 296 -29.58 -4.01 -1.15
C PHE A 296 -29.44 -5.21 -2.07
N ASP A 297 -30.56 -5.85 -2.36
CA ASP A 297 -30.66 -6.93 -3.34
C ASP A 297 -31.14 -6.35 -4.67
N TYR A 298 -30.27 -6.39 -5.67
CA TYR A 298 -30.57 -5.85 -7.00
C TYR A 298 -31.26 -6.91 -7.86
N PRO A 299 -32.32 -6.56 -8.61
CA PRO A 299 -33.03 -7.49 -9.47
C PRO A 299 -32.19 -7.84 -10.69
N LYS A 300 -32.49 -8.99 -11.30
CA LYS A 300 -31.70 -9.56 -12.41
C LYS A 300 -31.66 -8.69 -13.67
N ASP A 301 -32.62 -7.76 -13.83
CA ASP A 301 -32.67 -6.83 -14.96
C ASP A 301 -31.80 -5.58 -14.77
N VAL A 302 -31.22 -5.37 -13.57
CA VAL A 302 -30.29 -4.26 -13.30
C VAL A 302 -28.86 -4.73 -13.53
N LYS A 303 -28.11 -3.95 -14.31
CA LYS A 303 -26.67 -4.16 -14.50
C LYS A 303 -25.90 -3.41 -13.43
N PHE A 304 -25.40 -4.15 -12.44
CA PHE A 304 -24.46 -3.63 -11.46
C PHE A 304 -23.03 -3.90 -11.94
N VAL A 305 -22.32 -2.85 -12.31
CA VAL A 305 -21.01 -2.92 -12.96
C VAL A 305 -19.92 -2.39 -12.03
N GLN A 306 -18.90 -3.20 -11.78
CA GLN A 306 -17.70 -2.79 -11.07
C GLN A 306 -16.60 -2.55 -12.11
N VAL A 307 -16.27 -1.29 -12.40
CA VAL A 307 -15.22 -0.96 -13.38
C VAL A 307 -13.81 -0.97 -12.77
N TRP A 308 -13.72 -1.08 -11.45
CA TRP A 308 -12.50 -1.17 -10.63
C TRP A 308 -11.50 -0.03 -10.90
N HIS A 309 -10.42 0.01 -10.12
CA HIS A 309 -9.42 1.08 -10.16
C HIS A 309 -8.01 0.60 -10.50
N ALA A 310 -7.81 -0.71 -10.69
CA ALA A 310 -6.52 -1.31 -10.98
C ALA A 310 -6.57 -2.11 -12.28
N CYS A 311 -5.47 -2.08 -13.03
CA CYS A 311 -5.23 -2.97 -14.16
C CYS A 311 -4.47 -4.22 -13.69
N GLY A 312 -4.73 -5.37 -14.30
CA GLY A 312 -4.13 -6.65 -13.93
C GLY A 312 -4.53 -7.15 -12.53
N ALA A 313 -3.92 -8.25 -12.10
CA ALA A 313 -4.12 -8.84 -10.78
C ALA A 313 -2.75 -9.01 -10.12
N PHE A 314 -2.39 -8.09 -9.22
CA PHE A 314 -1.11 -8.14 -8.49
C PHE A 314 -1.32 -8.72 -7.08
N LYS A 315 -1.98 -7.95 -6.22
CA LYS A 315 -2.14 -8.24 -4.79
C LYS A 315 -3.47 -8.90 -4.55
N THR A 316 -3.52 -9.87 -3.65
CA THR A 316 -4.78 -10.49 -3.26
C THR A 316 -5.72 -9.45 -2.65
N VAL A 317 -7.00 -9.53 -3.04
CA VAL A 317 -8.10 -8.70 -2.51
C VAL A 317 -9.30 -9.57 -2.16
N GLY A 318 -10.27 -9.02 -1.43
CA GLY A 318 -11.51 -9.74 -1.11
C GLY A 318 -11.27 -11.02 -0.30
N LEU A 319 -11.92 -12.11 -0.71
CA LEU A 319 -11.92 -13.42 -0.03
C LEU A 319 -10.56 -14.12 -0.05
N GLU A 320 -9.71 -13.82 -1.04
CA GLU A 320 -8.32 -14.30 -1.12
C GLU A 320 -7.43 -13.78 0.01
N ARG A 321 -7.93 -12.80 0.78
CA ARG A 321 -7.28 -12.29 2.00
C ARG A 321 -7.88 -12.87 3.28
N GLU A 322 -8.78 -13.85 3.22
CA GLU A 322 -9.47 -14.36 4.41
C GLU A 322 -8.45 -14.74 5.50
N GLY A 323 -8.75 -14.35 6.75
CA GLY A 323 -7.82 -14.49 7.89
C GLY A 323 -6.89 -13.30 8.09
N LYS A 324 -6.75 -12.38 7.12
CA LYS A 324 -5.96 -11.15 7.27
C LYS A 324 -6.79 -9.95 7.74
N PRO A 325 -6.19 -8.94 8.41
CA PRO A 325 -6.89 -7.73 8.82
C PRO A 325 -7.58 -7.02 7.65
N GLY A 326 -8.86 -6.67 7.84
CA GLY A 326 -9.66 -5.96 6.84
C GLY A 326 -10.29 -6.83 5.74
N ALA A 327 -9.98 -8.13 5.70
CA ALA A 327 -10.58 -9.05 4.74
C ALA A 327 -12.05 -9.37 5.09
N PRO A 328 -12.92 -9.51 4.07
CA PRO A 328 -14.25 -10.07 4.28
C PRO A 328 -14.18 -11.54 4.73
N LYS A 329 -15.18 -11.97 5.49
CA LYS A 329 -15.43 -13.39 5.78
C LYS A 329 -16.09 -14.08 4.59
N THR A 330 -15.92 -15.40 4.46
CA THR A 330 -16.52 -16.20 3.38
C THR A 330 -18.04 -16.01 3.21
N ASN A 331 -18.81 -15.91 4.29
CA ASN A 331 -20.27 -15.66 4.22
C ASN A 331 -20.63 -14.16 4.12
N THR A 332 -19.94 -13.40 3.27
CA THR A 332 -20.19 -11.97 3.08
C THR A 332 -21.11 -11.68 1.89
N ARG A 333 -21.87 -10.59 1.98
CA ARG A 333 -22.58 -9.98 0.84
C ARG A 333 -21.71 -8.96 0.07
N VAL A 334 -20.57 -8.59 0.62
CA VAL A 334 -19.64 -7.64 0.01
C VAL A 334 -19.18 -8.17 -1.36
N HIS A 335 -19.18 -7.29 -2.36
CA HIS A 335 -18.87 -7.59 -3.77
C HIS A 335 -19.84 -8.56 -4.49
N LYS A 336 -20.83 -9.16 -3.81
CA LYS A 336 -21.71 -10.18 -4.41
C LYS A 336 -22.78 -9.64 -5.36
N CYS A 337 -22.96 -8.32 -5.42
CA CYS A 337 -23.97 -7.69 -6.27
C CYS A 337 -23.50 -7.49 -7.72
N TYR A 338 -22.24 -7.75 -8.05
CA TYR A 338 -21.69 -7.46 -9.37
C TYR A 338 -22.25 -8.41 -10.43
N THR A 339 -22.65 -7.83 -11.54
CA THR A 339 -23.16 -8.53 -12.73
C THR A 339 -22.14 -8.52 -13.86
N HIS A 340 -21.33 -7.45 -13.95
CA HIS A 340 -20.30 -7.28 -14.97
C HIS A 340 -19.08 -6.58 -14.34
N MET A 341 -17.89 -6.99 -14.75
CA MET A 341 -16.64 -6.37 -14.38
C MET A 341 -15.67 -6.46 -15.56
N PRO A 342 -15.33 -5.34 -16.23
CA PRO A 342 -14.29 -5.35 -17.27
C PRO A 342 -12.93 -5.66 -16.64
N VAL A 343 -12.19 -6.58 -17.25
CA VAL A 343 -10.84 -6.99 -16.84
C VAL A 343 -9.89 -6.94 -18.02
N SER A 344 -8.60 -6.79 -17.74
CA SER A 344 -7.56 -6.66 -18.77
C SER A 344 -7.36 -7.94 -19.59
N SER A 345 -7.55 -9.11 -18.98
CA SER A 345 -7.37 -10.43 -19.58
C SER A 345 -8.19 -11.49 -18.84
N GLU A 346 -8.29 -12.67 -19.46
CA GLU A 346 -8.80 -13.89 -18.81
C GLU A 346 -8.02 -14.22 -17.54
N HIS A 347 -6.70 -14.00 -17.53
CA HIS A 347 -5.83 -14.21 -16.37
C HIS A 347 -6.28 -13.37 -15.16
N SER A 348 -6.44 -12.06 -15.37
CA SER A 348 -6.96 -11.17 -14.31
C SER A 348 -8.41 -11.50 -13.94
N GLY A 349 -9.22 -11.97 -14.89
CA GLY A 349 -10.60 -12.39 -14.66
C GLY A 349 -10.73 -13.53 -13.65
N ARG A 350 -9.87 -14.55 -13.74
CA ARG A 350 -9.85 -15.70 -12.82
C ARG A 350 -9.52 -15.29 -11.39
N HIS A 351 -8.43 -14.54 -11.20
CA HIS A 351 -8.03 -14.02 -9.89
C HIS A 351 -9.11 -13.15 -9.24
N ASN A 352 -9.77 -12.29 -10.03
CA ASN A 352 -10.87 -11.47 -9.53
C ASN A 352 -12.13 -12.31 -9.20
N ALA A 353 -12.38 -13.40 -9.94
CA ALA A 353 -13.49 -14.31 -9.68
C ALA A 353 -13.37 -15.00 -8.31
N GLU A 354 -12.17 -15.48 -7.99
CA GLU A 354 -11.86 -16.08 -6.69
C GLU A 354 -11.94 -15.01 -5.58
N ALA A 355 -11.27 -13.86 -5.79
CA ALA A 355 -11.25 -12.75 -4.84
C ALA A 355 -12.63 -12.22 -4.46
N PHE A 356 -13.56 -12.13 -5.40
CA PHE A 356 -14.92 -11.67 -5.13
C PHE A 356 -15.91 -12.81 -4.91
N GLY A 357 -15.48 -14.07 -5.08
CA GLY A 357 -16.31 -15.28 -5.03
C GLY A 357 -17.54 -15.15 -5.92
N LEU A 358 -17.31 -14.85 -7.20
CA LEU A 358 -18.32 -14.68 -8.25
C LEU A 358 -17.97 -15.58 -9.45
N PRO A 359 -18.95 -16.02 -10.25
CA PRO A 359 -18.67 -16.84 -11.44
C PRO A 359 -17.81 -16.08 -12.46
N GLU A 360 -16.87 -16.78 -13.13
CA GLU A 360 -15.96 -16.19 -14.13
C GLU A 360 -16.68 -15.37 -15.22
N LYS A 361 -17.91 -15.75 -15.62
CA LYS A 361 -18.70 -15.02 -16.62
C LYS A 361 -19.03 -13.56 -16.26
N VAL A 362 -18.90 -13.18 -14.98
CA VAL A 362 -19.05 -11.78 -14.53
C VAL A 362 -17.86 -10.94 -15.01
N PHE A 363 -16.69 -11.56 -15.16
CA PHE A 363 -15.43 -10.90 -15.51
C PHE A 363 -15.25 -10.94 -17.01
N LEU A 364 -15.40 -9.78 -17.65
CA LEU A 364 -15.37 -9.63 -19.09
C LEU A 364 -13.96 -9.23 -19.52
N PRO A 365 -13.20 -10.09 -20.23
CA PRO A 365 -11.88 -9.73 -20.74
C PRO A 365 -12.06 -8.82 -21.96
N ILE A 366 -12.40 -7.57 -21.71
CA ILE A 366 -12.69 -6.53 -22.71
C ILE A 366 -11.85 -5.28 -22.46
N GLY A 367 -10.71 -5.43 -21.78
CA GLY A 367 -9.81 -4.34 -21.46
C GLY A 367 -10.35 -3.43 -20.34
N VAL A 368 -9.55 -2.43 -19.99
CA VAL A 368 -9.85 -1.47 -18.92
C VAL A 368 -10.02 -0.09 -19.56
N PRO A 369 -11.17 0.60 -19.45
CA PRO A 369 -11.44 1.83 -20.21
C PRO A 369 -10.32 2.88 -20.18
N ARG A 370 -9.73 3.13 -19.00
CA ARG A 370 -8.64 4.12 -18.87
C ARG A 370 -7.35 3.77 -19.59
N THR A 371 -7.19 2.55 -20.12
CA THR A 371 -5.96 2.17 -20.82
C THR A 371 -5.97 2.62 -22.28
N ASP A 372 -7.08 3.13 -22.80
CA ASP A 372 -7.16 3.53 -24.21
C ASP A 372 -6.21 4.69 -24.56
N ILE A 373 -5.93 5.57 -23.59
CA ILE A 373 -4.97 6.68 -23.75
C ILE A 373 -3.53 6.23 -24.06
N PHE A 374 -3.16 4.99 -23.72
CA PHE A 374 -1.84 4.45 -24.06
C PHE A 374 -1.71 4.09 -25.54
N PHE A 375 -2.78 4.23 -26.32
CA PHE A 375 -2.83 3.99 -27.77
C PHE A 375 -3.26 5.24 -28.56
N ASP A 376 -3.49 6.36 -27.88
CA ASP A 376 -3.84 7.64 -28.49
C ASP A 376 -2.59 8.53 -28.60
N GLU A 377 -2.06 8.66 -29.81
CA GLU A 377 -0.85 9.45 -30.08
C GLU A 377 -1.03 10.96 -29.85
N GLU A 378 -2.23 11.49 -30.08
CA GLU A 378 -2.53 12.90 -29.83
C GLU A 378 -2.58 13.16 -28.33
N TYR A 379 -3.26 12.30 -27.57
CA TYR A 379 -3.29 12.39 -26.11
C TYR A 379 -1.89 12.30 -25.51
N LYS A 380 -1.08 11.31 -25.94
CA LYS A 380 0.31 11.15 -25.50
C LYS A 380 1.11 12.43 -25.70
N LYS A 381 1.07 12.97 -26.93
CA LYS A 381 1.81 14.18 -27.28
C LYS A 381 1.35 15.36 -26.44
N ASN A 382 0.05 15.60 -26.34
CA ASN A 382 -0.51 16.70 -25.55
C ASN A 382 -0.15 16.60 -24.07
N MET A 383 -0.17 15.40 -23.50
CA MET A 383 0.22 15.18 -22.10
C MET A 383 1.72 15.41 -21.87
N VAL A 384 2.56 14.91 -22.77
CA VAL A 384 4.01 15.15 -22.73
C VAL A 384 4.32 16.64 -22.84
N ASP A 385 3.67 17.36 -23.76
CA ASP A 385 3.86 18.80 -23.95
C ASP A 385 3.39 19.58 -22.73
N LYS A 386 2.23 19.23 -22.16
CA LYS A 386 1.71 19.81 -20.92
C LYS A 386 2.72 19.67 -19.77
N LEU A 387 3.19 18.46 -19.50
CA LEU A 387 4.13 18.19 -18.41
C LEU A 387 5.49 18.86 -18.63
N ARG A 388 6.00 18.86 -19.87
CA ARG A 388 7.25 19.54 -20.21
C ARG A 388 7.12 21.07 -20.12
N ASN A 389 5.94 21.64 -20.34
CA ASN A 389 5.69 23.07 -20.14
C ASN A 389 5.56 23.44 -18.66
N GLU A 390 4.91 22.58 -17.87
CA GLU A 390 4.77 22.74 -16.42
C GLU A 390 6.12 22.57 -15.70
N PHE A 391 6.96 21.65 -16.18
CA PHE A 391 8.29 21.36 -15.65
C PHE A 391 9.37 21.46 -16.76
N PRO A 392 9.79 22.69 -17.15
CA PRO A 392 10.73 22.92 -18.25
C PRO A 392 12.07 22.20 -18.12
N ILE A 393 12.49 21.87 -16.89
CA ILE A 393 13.71 21.12 -16.62
C ILE A 393 13.72 19.76 -17.31
N ILE A 394 12.55 19.13 -17.51
CA ILE A 394 12.41 17.84 -18.21
C ILE A 394 12.89 17.96 -19.65
N LYS A 395 12.69 19.11 -20.31
CA LYS A 395 13.11 19.34 -21.71
C LYS A 395 14.63 19.35 -21.88
N GLN A 396 15.39 19.51 -20.81
CA GLN A 396 16.85 19.68 -20.83
C GLN A 396 17.60 18.37 -20.54
N ARG A 397 16.88 17.25 -20.42
CA ARG A 397 17.40 15.99 -19.88
C ARG A 397 17.38 14.92 -20.95
N ASN A 398 18.43 14.10 -20.97
CA ASN A 398 18.63 13.05 -21.97
C ASN A 398 17.66 11.87 -21.79
N LYS A 399 17.31 11.57 -20.54
CA LYS A 399 16.45 10.45 -20.14
C LYS A 399 15.73 10.80 -18.84
N VAL A 400 14.50 10.33 -18.68
CA VAL A 400 13.67 10.51 -17.48
C VAL A 400 13.35 9.15 -16.87
N TYR A 401 13.83 8.94 -15.65
CA TYR A 401 13.47 7.81 -14.80
C TYR A 401 12.27 8.17 -13.92
N LEU A 402 11.32 7.27 -13.77
CA LEU A 402 10.26 7.35 -12.76
C LEU A 402 10.51 6.32 -11.68
N TYR A 403 10.73 6.76 -10.44
CA TYR A 403 10.73 5.88 -9.28
C TYR A 403 9.40 5.98 -8.52
N ALA A 404 8.59 4.93 -8.58
CA ALA A 404 7.25 4.86 -8.00
C ALA A 404 7.09 3.65 -7.06
N PRO A 405 7.70 3.67 -5.87
CA PRO A 405 7.58 2.57 -4.91
C PRO A 405 6.21 2.57 -4.21
N THR A 406 5.83 1.41 -3.70
CA THR A 406 4.67 1.29 -2.81
C THR A 406 5.00 1.75 -1.39
N PHE A 407 4.00 2.17 -0.63
CA PHE A 407 4.20 2.43 0.80
C PHE A 407 4.26 1.12 1.60
N ARG A 408 4.90 1.17 2.76
CA ARG A 408 4.92 0.13 3.80
C ARG A 408 4.02 0.57 4.96
N GLY A 409 3.37 -0.38 5.62
CA GLY A 409 2.35 -0.10 6.63
C GLY A 409 1.00 -0.75 6.29
N ARG A 410 0.11 -0.82 7.28
CA ARG A 410 -1.20 -1.47 7.16
C ARG A 410 -2.22 -0.57 6.49
N ASN A 411 -2.17 0.73 6.76
CA ASN A 411 -3.13 1.72 6.28
C ASN A 411 -2.47 3.10 6.07
N ALA A 412 -3.28 4.13 5.86
CA ALA A 412 -2.81 5.49 5.60
C ALA A 412 -2.10 6.15 6.81
N HIS A 413 -2.40 5.71 8.05
CA HIS A 413 -1.85 6.31 9.27
C HIS A 413 -0.42 5.87 9.57
N ASP A 414 -0.05 4.66 9.16
CA ASP A 414 1.29 4.08 9.36
C ASP A 414 2.05 3.95 8.03
N ALA A 415 1.61 4.66 6.98
CA ALA A 415 2.22 4.61 5.67
C ALA A 415 3.61 5.25 5.67
N ARG A 416 4.63 4.46 5.30
CA ARG A 416 6.04 4.86 5.29
C ARG A 416 6.80 4.32 4.09
N PHE A 417 7.98 4.84 3.85
CA PHE A 417 8.96 4.27 2.92
C PHE A 417 10.38 4.39 3.53
N PRO A 418 11.20 3.31 3.52
CA PRO A 418 12.54 3.31 4.09
C PRO A 418 13.55 4.01 3.16
N MET A 419 13.57 5.36 3.22
CA MET A 419 14.39 6.22 2.33
C MET A 419 15.89 5.91 2.38
N GLU A 420 16.38 5.30 3.46
CA GLU A 420 17.76 4.89 3.67
C GLU A 420 18.20 3.68 2.83
N ARG A 421 17.25 2.95 2.25
CA ARG A 421 17.53 1.88 1.26
C ARG A 421 18.14 2.46 -0.03
N ILE A 422 18.06 3.77 -0.22
CA ILE A 422 18.52 4.49 -1.40
C ILE A 422 19.68 5.40 -1.01
N ASP A 423 20.79 5.32 -1.75
CA ASP A 423 21.87 6.29 -1.65
C ASP A 423 21.59 7.46 -2.61
N TRP A 424 20.81 8.43 -2.13
CA TRP A 424 20.40 9.61 -2.89
C TRP A 424 21.58 10.45 -3.43
N LYS A 425 22.73 10.40 -2.76
CA LYS A 425 23.94 11.09 -3.23
C LYS A 425 24.51 10.38 -4.45
N LYS A 426 24.65 9.05 -4.40
CA LYS A 426 25.09 8.26 -5.54
C LYS A 426 24.13 8.33 -6.72
N TRP A 427 22.82 8.30 -6.45
CA TRP A 427 21.82 8.43 -7.52
C TRP A 427 21.90 9.80 -8.19
N GLY A 428 22.00 10.88 -7.39
CA GLY A 428 22.16 12.23 -7.91
C GLY A 428 23.43 12.40 -8.74
N ALA A 429 24.56 11.82 -8.30
CA ALA A 429 25.81 11.82 -9.05
C ALA A 429 25.68 11.08 -10.40
N PHE A 430 25.08 9.88 -10.39
CA PHE A 430 24.78 9.10 -11.59
C PHE A 430 23.95 9.89 -12.60
N LEU A 431 22.86 10.53 -12.15
CA LEU A 431 21.97 11.32 -13.00
C LEU A 431 22.68 12.56 -13.57
N LYS A 432 23.47 13.23 -12.73
CA LYS A 432 24.21 14.45 -13.12
C LYS A 432 25.25 14.17 -14.20
N GLU A 433 26.04 13.11 -14.04
CA GLU A 433 27.06 12.71 -15.01
C GLU A 433 26.48 12.46 -16.40
N ARG A 434 25.25 11.94 -16.45
CA ARG A 434 24.57 11.52 -17.67
C ARG A 434 23.59 12.56 -18.22
N ASN A 435 23.41 13.68 -17.51
CA ASN A 435 22.36 14.68 -17.74
C ASN A 435 20.94 14.05 -17.84
N GLU A 436 20.63 13.16 -16.91
CA GLU A 436 19.36 12.44 -16.81
C GLU A 436 18.55 12.94 -15.61
N LEU A 437 17.26 12.60 -15.54
CA LEU A 437 16.34 13.08 -14.50
C LEU A 437 15.68 11.91 -13.79
N LEU A 438 15.53 12.01 -12.49
CA LEU A 438 14.68 11.12 -11.70
C LEU A 438 13.44 11.87 -11.21
N ILE A 439 12.27 11.35 -11.51
CA ILE A 439 11.01 11.74 -10.89
C ILE A 439 10.68 10.71 -9.82
N VAL A 440 10.54 11.14 -8.58
CA VAL A 440 10.13 10.27 -7.47
C VAL A 440 8.65 10.50 -7.17
N LYS A 441 7.85 9.44 -7.24
CA LYS A 441 6.42 9.47 -6.96
C LYS A 441 6.11 8.58 -5.76
N MET A 442 6.22 9.13 -4.55
CA MET A 442 5.73 8.42 -3.36
C MET A 442 4.20 8.40 -3.32
N HIS A 443 3.66 7.44 -2.57
CA HIS A 443 2.24 7.42 -2.26
C HIS A 443 1.88 8.67 -1.43
N PRO A 444 0.74 9.35 -1.65
CA PRO A 444 0.33 10.53 -0.89
C PRO A 444 0.19 10.34 0.64
N PHE A 445 0.20 9.10 1.11
CA PHE A 445 0.17 8.77 2.54
C PHE A 445 1.56 8.78 3.19
N VAL A 446 2.63 8.73 2.39
CA VAL A 446 3.99 8.90 2.88
C VAL A 446 4.21 10.40 3.03
N THR A 447 4.21 10.88 4.27
CA THR A 447 4.32 12.32 4.60
C THR A 447 5.76 12.79 4.73
N ARG A 448 6.70 11.87 4.93
CA ARG A 448 8.12 12.18 5.06
C ARG A 448 8.68 12.70 3.75
N GLU A 449 9.38 13.83 3.83
CA GLU A 449 10.11 14.41 2.72
C GLU A 449 11.25 13.50 2.25
N ILE A 450 11.45 13.48 0.93
CA ILE A 450 12.54 12.75 0.31
C ILE A 450 13.85 13.50 0.61
N PRO A 451 14.89 12.85 1.17
CA PRO A 451 16.14 13.52 1.54
C PRO A 451 17.04 13.77 0.32
N ILE A 452 16.56 14.55 -0.64
CA ILE A 452 17.28 14.92 -1.87
C ILE A 452 18.42 15.89 -1.51
N PRO A 453 19.69 15.58 -1.79
CA PRO A 453 20.79 16.51 -1.55
C PRO A 453 20.63 17.79 -2.38
N GLU A 454 20.98 18.94 -1.80
CA GLU A 454 20.81 20.26 -2.43
C GLU A 454 21.44 20.33 -3.83
N GLU A 455 22.65 19.78 -3.96
CA GLU A 455 23.43 19.73 -5.20
C GLU A 455 22.79 18.91 -6.33
N TYR A 456 21.73 18.14 -6.06
CA TYR A 456 21.02 17.29 -7.03
C TYR A 456 19.52 17.63 -7.19
N LYS A 457 19.03 18.73 -6.61
CA LYS A 457 17.61 19.13 -6.76
C LYS A 457 17.16 19.37 -8.20
N GLU A 458 18.10 19.66 -9.10
CA GLU A 458 17.84 19.80 -10.54
C GLU A 458 17.76 18.45 -11.28
N TYR A 459 18.20 17.36 -10.67
CA TYR A 459 18.27 16.02 -11.25
C TYR A 459 17.28 15.04 -10.58
N ILE A 460 16.72 15.39 -9.42
CA ILE A 460 15.75 14.58 -8.69
C ILE A 460 14.54 15.46 -8.33
N LEU A 461 13.38 15.15 -8.88
CA LEU A 461 12.12 15.87 -8.65
C LEU A 461 11.17 15.05 -7.78
N ASP A 462 10.59 15.68 -6.75
CA ASP A 462 9.55 15.07 -5.93
C ASP A 462 8.16 15.36 -6.52
N PHE A 463 7.53 14.34 -7.10
CA PHE A 463 6.18 14.39 -7.66
C PHE A 463 5.15 13.73 -6.72
N SER A 464 5.49 13.48 -5.46
CA SER A 464 4.61 12.77 -4.51
C SER A 464 3.24 13.46 -4.35
N LYS A 465 3.18 14.78 -4.47
CA LYS A 465 1.94 15.59 -4.45
C LYS A 465 1.21 15.68 -5.80
N TYR A 466 1.84 15.25 -6.89
CA TYR A 466 1.18 15.19 -8.20
C TYR A 466 0.09 14.12 -8.17
N ARG A 467 -1.12 14.46 -8.65
CA ARG A 467 -2.32 13.67 -8.38
C ARG A 467 -2.41 12.41 -9.24
N GLU A 468 -2.23 12.54 -10.55
CA GLU A 468 -2.48 11.46 -11.49
C GLU A 468 -1.15 10.82 -11.93
N VAL A 469 -0.87 9.60 -11.45
CA VAL A 469 0.37 8.87 -11.80
C VAL A 469 0.44 8.52 -13.28
N ASN A 470 -0.71 8.25 -13.92
CA ASN A 470 -0.78 7.86 -15.33
C ASN A 470 -0.21 8.93 -16.27
N ASP A 471 -0.39 10.21 -15.93
CA ASP A 471 0.15 11.34 -16.70
C ASP A 471 1.69 11.29 -16.72
N ILE A 472 2.30 10.96 -15.57
CA ILE A 472 3.76 10.88 -15.39
C ILE A 472 4.35 9.73 -16.22
N LEU A 473 3.59 8.65 -16.45
CA LEU A 473 4.08 7.49 -17.22
C LEU A 473 4.50 7.88 -18.64
N PHE A 474 3.82 8.83 -19.27
CA PHE A 474 4.10 9.23 -20.65
C PHE A 474 5.45 9.92 -20.84
N ILE A 475 5.94 10.64 -19.81
CA ILE A 475 7.24 11.32 -19.85
C ILE A 475 8.38 10.44 -19.33
N ALA A 476 8.09 9.28 -18.73
CA ALA A 476 9.10 8.39 -18.17
C ALA A 476 9.63 7.42 -19.23
N ASP A 477 10.93 7.49 -19.51
CA ASP A 477 11.64 6.60 -20.44
C ASP A 477 11.93 5.24 -19.79
N VAL A 478 12.17 5.23 -18.47
CA VAL A 478 12.39 4.02 -17.68
C VAL A 478 11.62 4.12 -16.36
N MET A 479 10.95 3.05 -15.94
CA MET A 479 10.28 3.00 -14.64
C MET A 479 11.02 2.10 -13.66
N ILE A 480 11.16 2.55 -12.41
CA ILE A 480 11.59 1.76 -11.27
C ILE A 480 10.41 1.67 -10.29
N THR A 481 10.00 0.47 -9.91
CA THR A 481 8.94 0.24 -8.91
C THR A 481 9.28 -0.96 -8.03
N ASP A 482 8.34 -1.43 -7.20
CA ASP A 482 8.51 -2.63 -6.37
C ASP A 482 7.31 -3.59 -6.52
N TYR A 483 6.21 -3.35 -5.81
CA TYR A 483 5.02 -4.19 -5.77
C TYR A 483 3.79 -3.39 -6.23
N SER A 484 3.99 -2.47 -7.16
CA SER A 484 2.92 -1.60 -7.65
C SER A 484 2.27 -2.18 -8.90
N SER A 485 0.94 -2.15 -8.94
CA SER A 485 0.19 -2.54 -10.14
C SER A 485 0.42 -1.60 -11.32
N VAL A 486 1.03 -0.41 -11.11
CA VAL A 486 1.35 0.56 -12.17
C VAL A 486 2.22 -0.03 -13.28
N MET A 487 2.93 -1.13 -13.00
CA MET A 487 3.68 -1.89 -14.00
C MET A 487 2.80 -2.38 -15.15
N TYR A 488 1.52 -2.69 -14.90
CA TYR A 488 0.61 -3.15 -15.94
C TYR A 488 0.33 -2.02 -16.92
N GLU A 489 -0.05 -0.83 -16.45
CA GLU A 489 -0.23 0.34 -17.32
C GLU A 489 1.07 0.72 -18.04
N TYR A 490 2.19 0.77 -17.33
CA TYR A 490 3.47 1.15 -17.92
C TYR A 490 3.93 0.17 -19.01
N SER A 491 3.61 -1.11 -18.88
CA SER A 491 3.95 -2.13 -19.90
C SER A 491 3.32 -1.85 -21.27
N LEU A 492 2.19 -1.13 -21.31
CA LEU A 492 1.54 -0.75 -22.56
C LEU A 492 2.34 0.29 -23.36
N LEU A 493 3.23 1.04 -22.70
CA LEU A 493 4.17 1.95 -23.39
C LEU A 493 5.35 1.20 -24.02
N ARG A 494 5.52 -0.10 -23.74
CA ARG A 494 6.64 -0.92 -24.20
C ARG A 494 8.01 -0.31 -23.87
N ARG A 495 8.18 0.19 -22.64
CA ARG A 495 9.41 0.80 -22.13
C ARG A 495 10.04 -0.02 -21.01
N PRO A 496 11.37 0.07 -20.80
CA PRO A 496 12.07 -0.69 -19.77
C PRO A 496 11.54 -0.41 -18.35
N MET A 497 11.39 -1.46 -17.55
CA MET A 497 11.01 -1.34 -16.15
C MET A 497 11.86 -2.23 -15.24
N TYR A 498 12.27 -1.69 -14.09
CA TYR A 498 13.14 -2.32 -13.11
C TYR A 498 12.42 -2.38 -11.75
N PHE A 499 12.68 -3.43 -10.98
CA PHE A 499 12.00 -3.71 -9.73
C PHE A 499 12.97 -3.69 -8.56
N PHE A 500 12.89 -2.65 -7.71
CA PHE A 500 13.70 -2.55 -6.50
C PHE A 500 12.96 -3.18 -5.32
N ALA A 501 12.99 -4.51 -5.27
CA ALA A 501 12.24 -5.35 -4.33
C ALA A 501 13.10 -5.77 -3.12
N PHE A 502 13.69 -4.78 -2.44
CA PHE A 502 14.63 -4.98 -1.32
C PHE A 502 14.04 -5.70 -0.10
N ASP A 503 12.70 -5.76 0.01
CA ASP A 503 11.96 -6.33 1.14
C ASP A 503 10.80 -7.25 0.68
N GLN A 504 11.02 -7.99 -0.41
CA GLN A 504 9.99 -8.81 -1.07
C GLN A 504 9.37 -9.84 -0.14
N ARG A 505 10.17 -10.64 0.56
CA ARG A 505 9.68 -11.70 1.46
C ARG A 505 8.84 -11.10 2.59
N MET A 506 9.26 -9.96 3.14
CA MET A 506 8.46 -9.24 4.13
C MET A 506 7.15 -8.71 3.54
N TYR A 507 7.21 -8.16 2.34
CA TYR A 507 6.05 -7.60 1.68
C TYR A 507 5.02 -8.67 1.32
N GLU A 508 5.48 -9.79 0.75
CA GLU A 508 4.68 -10.98 0.41
C GLU A 508 3.89 -11.47 1.61
N ASN A 509 4.55 -11.70 2.75
CA ASN A 509 3.90 -12.16 3.98
C ASN A 509 2.78 -11.21 4.43
N SER A 510 2.99 -9.89 4.28
CA SER A 510 2.03 -8.88 4.73
C SER A 510 0.84 -8.68 3.78
N ARG A 511 1.06 -8.76 2.46
CA ARG A 511 0.09 -8.31 1.47
C ARG A 511 -0.44 -9.40 0.53
N ASP A 512 0.20 -10.56 0.46
CA ASP A 512 -0.03 -11.68 -0.47
C ASP A 512 -0.17 -11.28 -1.95
N PHE A 513 0.42 -12.09 -2.81
CA PHE A 513 0.30 -11.97 -4.27
C PHE A 513 -0.49 -13.15 -4.82
N TYR A 514 -1.13 -12.95 -5.96
CA TYR A 514 -1.85 -14.02 -6.65
C TYR A 514 -0.93 -15.09 -7.24
N GLU A 515 0.29 -14.70 -7.60
CA GLU A 515 1.32 -15.55 -8.16
C GLU A 515 2.63 -15.25 -7.44
N PRO A 516 3.62 -16.17 -7.46
CA PRO A 516 4.98 -15.84 -7.04
C PRO A 516 5.45 -14.53 -7.70
N TYR A 517 6.14 -13.67 -6.95
CA TYR A 517 6.49 -12.34 -7.43
C TYR A 517 7.33 -12.39 -8.72
N GLU A 518 8.23 -13.37 -8.82
CA GLU A 518 9.07 -13.65 -9.98
C GLU A 518 8.27 -13.96 -11.25
N GLN A 519 7.04 -14.49 -11.10
CA GLN A 519 6.11 -14.80 -12.20
C GLN A 519 5.11 -13.67 -12.45
N THR A 520 5.10 -12.67 -11.57
CA THR A 520 4.23 -11.50 -11.59
C THR A 520 4.88 -10.33 -12.33
N VAL A 521 6.21 -10.24 -12.37
CA VAL A 521 6.97 -9.23 -13.13
C VAL A 521 7.33 -9.74 -14.55
N PRO A 522 7.80 -8.88 -15.48
CA PRO A 522 8.15 -9.33 -16.82
C PRO A 522 9.26 -10.39 -16.88
N SER A 523 10.29 -10.26 -16.03
CA SER A 523 11.44 -11.18 -15.96
C SER A 523 12.07 -11.12 -14.57
N THR A 524 12.73 -12.19 -14.15
CA THR A 524 13.53 -12.19 -12.90
C THR A 524 14.78 -11.32 -13.02
N SER A 525 15.30 -11.15 -14.24
CA SER A 525 16.50 -10.34 -14.53
C SER A 525 16.33 -8.86 -14.17
N VAL A 526 15.09 -8.39 -14.00
CA VAL A 526 14.79 -6.99 -13.66
C VAL A 526 14.50 -6.78 -12.17
N ILE A 527 14.71 -7.79 -11.32
CA ILE A 527 14.51 -7.72 -9.87
C ILE A 527 15.84 -7.47 -9.17
N TYR A 528 15.90 -6.41 -8.36
CA TYR A 528 17.09 -6.01 -7.61
C TYR A 528 16.78 -5.87 -6.13
N LYS A 529 17.63 -6.48 -5.30
CA LYS A 529 17.53 -6.45 -3.84
C LYS A 529 18.32 -5.32 -3.21
N THR A 530 19.37 -4.85 -3.89
CA THR A 530 20.28 -3.82 -3.37
C THR A 530 20.35 -2.62 -4.30
N PHE A 531 20.49 -1.43 -3.73
CA PHE A 531 20.63 -0.19 -4.49
C PHE A 531 21.84 -0.20 -5.44
N PRO A 532 23.04 -0.70 -5.07
CA PRO A 532 24.16 -0.80 -6.01
C PRO A 532 23.86 -1.69 -7.23
N ALA A 533 23.19 -2.83 -7.05
CA ALA A 533 22.82 -3.71 -8.15
C ALA A 533 21.80 -3.05 -9.09
N LEU A 534 20.82 -2.36 -8.52
CA LEU A 534 19.89 -1.53 -9.29
C LEU A 534 20.63 -0.47 -10.11
N LEU A 535 21.53 0.30 -9.47
CA LEU A 535 22.23 1.39 -10.14
C LEU A 535 23.09 0.88 -11.31
N HIS A 536 23.80 -0.24 -11.11
CA HIS A 536 24.57 -0.90 -12.17
C HIS A 536 23.68 -1.33 -13.35
N ALA A 537 22.50 -1.88 -13.08
CA ALA A 537 21.56 -2.26 -14.15
C ALA A 537 21.03 -1.05 -14.93
N LEU A 538 20.93 0.13 -14.30
CA LEU A 538 20.50 1.36 -14.95
C LEU A 538 21.61 2.00 -15.83
N GLU A 539 22.86 1.54 -15.74
CA GLU A 539 23.96 2.03 -16.59
C GLU A 539 23.75 1.64 -18.07
N ASN A 540 23.17 0.47 -18.32
CA ASN A 540 22.86 -0.05 -19.65
C ASN A 540 21.40 -0.50 -19.76
N THR A 541 20.50 0.47 -19.96
CA THR A 541 19.07 0.18 -20.12
C THR A 541 18.67 -0.35 -21.50
N ASP A 542 19.60 -0.33 -22.45
CA ASP A 542 19.31 -0.68 -23.85
C ASP A 542 19.32 -2.21 -24.05
N ASP A 543 19.98 -2.95 -23.16
CA ASP A 543 19.97 -4.42 -23.08
C ASP A 543 18.77 -4.95 -22.28
N TYR A 544 17.57 -4.47 -22.60
CA TYR A 544 16.34 -4.86 -21.93
C TYR A 544 15.65 -6.01 -22.69
N ASP A 545 15.19 -7.04 -21.96
CA ASP A 545 14.47 -8.19 -22.54
C ASP A 545 13.03 -7.81 -22.95
N TYR A 546 12.91 -7.24 -24.15
CA TYR A 546 11.62 -6.88 -24.74
C TYR A 546 10.75 -8.09 -25.07
N ASP A 547 11.32 -9.27 -25.30
CA ASP A 547 10.55 -10.50 -25.53
C ASP A 547 9.83 -10.95 -24.25
N ALA A 548 10.49 -10.80 -23.09
CA ALA A 548 9.86 -11.02 -21.79
C ALA A 548 8.74 -10.02 -21.53
N LEU A 549 8.94 -8.74 -21.88
CA LEU A 549 7.88 -7.73 -21.81
C LEU A 549 6.68 -8.09 -22.70
N ASP A 550 6.93 -8.61 -23.90
CA ASP A 550 5.86 -9.02 -24.82
C ASP A 550 5.07 -10.22 -24.31
N ARG A 551 5.75 -11.20 -23.70
CA ARG A 551 5.09 -12.30 -22.99
C ARG A 551 4.26 -11.79 -21.81
N PHE A 552 4.79 -10.83 -21.05
CA PHE A 552 4.09 -10.21 -19.93
C PHE A 552 2.82 -9.47 -20.39
N VAL A 553 2.92 -8.66 -21.45
CA VAL A 553 1.77 -7.94 -22.01
C VAL A 553 0.73 -8.95 -22.51
N LYS A 554 1.14 -9.98 -23.27
CA LYS A 554 0.24 -11.01 -23.80
C LYS A 554 -0.46 -11.81 -22.70
N LYS A 555 0.22 -12.08 -21.58
CA LYS A 555 -0.37 -12.75 -20.41
C LYS A 555 -1.45 -11.88 -19.75
N ASN A 556 -1.17 -10.58 -19.62
CA ASN A 556 -1.97 -9.69 -18.78
C ASN A 556 -3.02 -8.87 -19.52
N PHE A 557 -2.93 -8.77 -20.85
CA PHE A 557 -3.83 -8.03 -21.72
C PHE A 557 -4.33 -8.89 -22.87
N LYS A 558 -5.65 -8.99 -23.00
CA LYS A 558 -6.27 -9.60 -24.18
C LYS A 558 -6.24 -8.66 -25.39
N TYR A 559 -6.41 -7.36 -25.15
CA TYR A 559 -6.46 -6.32 -26.17
C TYR A 559 -5.52 -5.18 -25.83
N THR A 560 -4.81 -4.70 -26.84
CA THR A 560 -3.86 -3.57 -26.79
C THR A 560 -4.07 -2.66 -28.02
N ASP A 561 -5.32 -2.32 -28.31
CA ASP A 561 -5.74 -1.61 -29.54
C ASP A 561 -6.41 -0.24 -29.27
N GLY A 562 -6.45 0.20 -28.01
CA GLY A 562 -7.10 1.46 -27.63
C GLY A 562 -8.63 1.49 -27.69
N LYS A 563 -9.31 0.32 -27.73
CA LYS A 563 -10.78 0.23 -27.91
C LYS A 563 -11.52 -0.37 -26.72
N SER A 564 -10.96 -0.31 -25.52
CA SER A 564 -11.54 -0.91 -24.31
C SER A 564 -12.84 -0.24 -23.90
N THR A 565 -12.89 1.09 -23.99
CA THR A 565 -14.08 1.88 -23.67
C THR A 565 -15.21 1.61 -24.66
N ASP A 566 -14.91 1.52 -25.96
CA ASP A 566 -15.90 1.17 -26.97
C ASP A 566 -16.43 -0.26 -26.80
N ARG A 567 -15.54 -1.24 -26.58
CA ARG A 567 -15.94 -2.62 -26.27
C ARG A 567 -16.81 -2.70 -25.02
N PHE A 568 -16.49 -1.93 -23.98
CA PHE A 568 -17.30 -1.85 -22.77
C PHE A 568 -18.69 -1.28 -23.04
N ILE A 569 -18.78 -0.15 -23.75
CA ILE A 569 -20.07 0.48 -24.08
C ILE A 569 -20.94 -0.50 -24.90
N ASP A 570 -20.37 -1.11 -25.93
CA ASP A 570 -21.10 -1.98 -26.83
C ASP A 570 -21.60 -3.25 -26.14
N GLN A 571 -20.79 -3.86 -25.28
CA GLN A 571 -21.10 -5.15 -24.66
C GLN A 571 -21.85 -5.05 -23.32
N VAL A 572 -21.70 -3.95 -22.59
CA VAL A 572 -22.27 -3.79 -21.24
C VAL A 572 -23.37 -2.74 -21.21
N ILE A 573 -23.22 -1.61 -21.89
CA ILE A 573 -24.18 -0.50 -21.83
C ILE A 573 -25.31 -0.67 -22.86
N LEU A 574 -24.97 -1.00 -24.10
CA LEU A 574 -25.92 -1.06 -25.22
C LEU A 574 -26.63 -2.41 -25.39
N LYS A 575 -25.95 -3.52 -25.07
CA LYS A 575 -26.49 -4.89 -25.13
C LYS A 575 -27.19 -5.24 -23.84
#